data_AF-A0A2E8RCL7-F1
#
_entry.id   AF-A0A2E8RCL7-F1
#
_cell.length_a   1.000
_cell.length_b   1.000
_cell.length_c   1.000
_cell.angle_alpha   90.00
_cell.angle_beta   90.00
_cell.angle_gamma   90.00
#
_symmetry.space_group_name_H-M   'P 1'
#
loop_
_entity.id
_entity.type
_entity.pdbx_description
1 polymer ?
#
loop_
_entity_poly.entity_id
_entity_poly.type
_entity_poly.pdbx_seq_one_letter_code
_entity_poly.pdbx_strand_id
1 'polypeptide(L)' 'IGFGGLVDGYWCYHQVCDTLEEMEDWMDTTGKDYGDENTGLANVVNSLDMITWWAMLTFFHCDEKPIFNALL' A
#
# COMPACT_ATOMS: atom_id res chain seq x y z
N ILE A 1 -10.25 -5.57 -9.46
CA ILE A 1 -9.23 -6.27 -8.67
C ILE A 1 -8.27 -5.18 -8.24
N GLY A 2 -8.41 -4.66 -7.03
CA GLY A 2 -7.48 -3.65 -6.55
C GLY A 2 -6.16 -4.29 -6.14
N PHE A 3 -5.12 -3.48 -6.17
CA PHE A 3 -3.75 -3.88 -5.86
C PHE A 3 -3.59 -4.07 -4.36
N GLY A 4 -4.17 -5.13 -3.78
CA GLY A 4 -3.87 -5.63 -2.44
C GLY A 4 -3.81 -4.55 -1.33
N GLY A 5 -4.74 -3.59 -1.34
CA GLY A 5 -4.79 -2.51 -0.36
C GLY A 5 -4.41 -1.12 -0.85
N LEU A 6 -3.70 -0.97 -1.99
CA LEU A 6 -3.38 0.35 -2.56
C LEU A 6 -4.63 1.11 -3.02
N VAL A 7 -5.65 0.38 -3.50
CA VAL A 7 -6.90 0.92 -4.05
C VAL A 7 -8.14 0.17 -3.58
N ASP A 8 -8.00 -0.76 -2.62
CA ASP A 8 -9.09 -1.64 -2.15
C ASP A 8 -9.96 -1.03 -1.04
N GLY A 9 -10.01 0.29 -0.95
CA GLY A 9 -11.00 0.98 -0.09
C GLY A 9 -10.67 1.02 1.40
N TYR A 10 -9.44 0.70 1.82
CA TYR A 10 -8.98 0.98 3.18
C TYR A 10 -9.01 2.49 3.43
N TRP A 11 -9.65 2.92 4.53
CA TRP A 11 -9.81 4.35 4.86
C TRP A 11 -8.47 5.06 5.03
N CYS A 12 -7.43 4.35 5.43
CA CYS A 12 -6.13 4.90 5.84
C CYS A 12 -5.11 5.12 4.71
N TYR A 13 -5.26 4.52 3.52
CA TYR A 13 -4.17 4.57 2.53
C TYR A 13 -3.84 6.00 2.06
N HIS A 14 -4.78 6.94 2.24
CA HIS A 14 -4.64 8.35 1.91
C HIS A 14 -5.05 9.29 3.07
N GLN A 15 -5.04 8.79 4.31
CA GLN A 15 -5.32 9.61 5.50
C GLN A 15 -4.03 9.84 6.30
N VAL A 16 -3.97 10.98 6.97
CA VAL A 16 -2.88 11.26 7.92
C VAL A 16 -3.18 10.47 9.19
N CYS A 17 -2.32 9.52 9.54
CA CYS A 17 -2.28 8.92 10.88
C CYS A 17 -0.95 9.30 11.54
N ASP A 18 -1.02 9.84 12.76
CA ASP A 18 0.17 10.34 13.45
C ASP A 18 0.82 9.27 14.33
N THR A 19 0.10 8.16 14.62
CA THR A 19 0.57 7.08 15.49
C THR A 19 0.39 5.69 14.86
N LEU A 20 1.21 4.74 15.29
CA LEU A 20 1.11 3.34 14.83
C LEU A 20 -0.19 2.68 15.30
N GLU A 21 -0.64 2.96 16.52
CA GLU A 21 -1.91 2.43 17.04
C GLU A 21 -3.09 2.89 16.20
N GLU A 22 -3.16 4.18 15.86
CA GLU A 22 -4.20 4.71 14.97
C GLU A 22 -4.14 4.08 13.57
N MET A 23 -2.92 3.87 13.05
CA MET A 23 -2.72 3.19 11.76
C MET A 23 -3.25 1.75 11.81
N GLU A 24 -2.93 0.99 12.85
CA GLU A 24 -3.38 -0.40 13.01
C GLU A 24 -4.90 -0.47 13.16
N ASP A 25 -5.50 0.39 13.98
CA ASP A 25 -6.96 0.45 14.16
C ASP A 25 -7.71 0.72 12.85
N TRP A 26 -7.16 1.61 12.00
CA TRP A 26 -7.77 1.91 10.70
C TRP A 26 -7.56 0.79 9.68
N MET A 27 -6.44 0.08 9.79
CA MET A 27 -6.07 -1.03 8.91
C MET A 27 -6.75 -2.34 9.30
N ASP A 28 -7.29 -2.47 10.52
CA ASP A 28 -7.98 -3.68 10.96
C ASP A 28 -9.24 -3.92 10.12
N THR A 29 -9.46 -5.16 9.70
CA THR A 29 -10.62 -5.59 8.91
C THR A 29 -11.43 -6.67 9.62
N THR A 30 -11.03 -7.02 10.83
CA THR A 30 -11.67 -8.07 11.61
C THR A 30 -13.12 -7.71 11.94
N GLY A 31 -14.06 -8.56 11.55
CA GLY A 31 -15.50 -8.35 11.76
C GLY A 31 -16.10 -7.18 10.97
N LYS A 32 -15.38 -6.66 9.96
CA LYS A 32 -15.90 -5.63 9.05
C LYS A 32 -16.61 -6.31 7.86
N ASP A 33 -17.59 -5.64 7.27
CA ASP A 33 -18.37 -6.15 6.13
C ASP A 33 -17.66 -5.94 4.77
N TYR A 34 -16.36 -5.62 4.81
CA TYR A 34 -15.50 -5.40 3.65
C TYR A 34 -14.08 -5.92 3.92
N GLY A 35 -13.38 -6.28 2.84
CA GLY A 35 -12.02 -6.81 2.91
C GLY A 35 -11.95 -8.26 3.40
N ASP A 36 -10.74 -8.79 3.41
CA ASP A 36 -10.45 -10.09 4.01
C ASP A 36 -10.16 -9.92 5.51
N GLU A 37 -10.63 -10.83 6.35
CA GLU A 37 -10.42 -10.82 7.80
C GLU A 37 -8.93 -10.85 8.18
N ASN A 38 -8.40 -9.68 8.53
CA ASN A 38 -7.01 -9.49 8.94
C ASN A 38 -6.90 -8.42 10.03
N THR A 39 -5.92 -8.60 10.92
CA THR A 39 -5.56 -7.58 11.91
C THR A 39 -4.93 -6.37 11.23
N GLY A 40 -4.96 -5.22 11.92
CA GLY A 40 -4.32 -3.99 11.45
C GLY A 40 -2.84 -4.18 11.12
N LEU A 41 -2.09 -4.79 12.03
CA LEU A 41 -0.68 -5.08 11.84
C LEU A 41 -0.41 -5.96 10.59
N ALA A 42 -1.22 -7.00 10.37
CA ALA A 42 -1.06 -7.86 9.20
C ALA A 42 -1.26 -7.08 7.90
N ASN A 43 -2.29 -6.24 7.85
CA ASN A 43 -2.56 -5.39 6.69
C ASN A 43 -1.45 -4.35 6.46
N VAL A 44 -0.89 -3.75 7.52
CA VAL A 44 0.22 -2.78 7.41
C VAL A 44 1.45 -3.44 6.81
N VAL A 45 1.84 -4.60 7.34
CA VAL A 45 3.03 -5.33 6.86
C VAL A 45 2.84 -5.78 5.41
N ASN A 46 1.66 -6.34 5.07
CA ASN A 46 1.37 -6.76 3.70
C ASN A 46 1.38 -5.59 2.71
N SER A 47 0.86 -4.43 3.12
CA SER A 47 0.86 -3.22 2.29
C SER A 47 2.28 -2.72 2.02
N LEU A 48 3.14 -2.73 3.06
CA LEU A 48 4.54 -2.34 2.92
C LEU A 48 5.31 -3.29 2.01
N ASP A 49 5.14 -4.60 2.17
CA ASP A 49 5.78 -5.61 1.32
C ASP A 49 5.40 -5.40 -0.16
N MET A 50 4.11 -5.26 -0.43
CA MET A 50 3.59 -5.04 -1.76
C MET A 50 4.11 -3.73 -2.39
N ILE A 51 4.04 -2.59 -1.70
CA ILE A 51 4.58 -1.31 -2.22
C ILE A 51 6.07 -1.47 -2.50
N THR A 52 6.81 -2.07 -1.58
CA THR A 52 8.27 -2.23 -1.72
C THR A 52 8.60 -3.06 -2.96
N TRP A 53 7.84 -4.12 -3.21
CA TRP A 53 8.02 -4.96 -4.38
C TRP A 53 7.75 -4.21 -5.69
N TRP A 54 6.65 -3.47 -5.76
CA TRP A 54 6.33 -2.64 -6.93
C TRP A 54 7.33 -1.51 -7.15
N ALA A 55 7.78 -0.86 -6.08
CA ALA A 55 8.77 0.20 -6.14
C ALA A 55 10.10 -0.35 -6.69
N MET A 56 10.61 -1.45 -6.13
CA MET A 56 11.82 -2.13 -6.60
C MET A 56 11.73 -2.54 -8.08
N LEU A 57 10.62 -3.18 -8.47
CA LEU A 57 10.39 -3.55 -9.87
C LEU A 57 10.39 -2.32 -10.80
N THR A 58 9.72 -1.25 -10.39
CA THR A 58 9.65 -0.01 -11.17
C THR A 58 11.02 0.64 -11.29
N PHE A 59 11.80 0.68 -10.20
CA PHE A 59 13.16 1.21 -10.22
C PHE A 59 14.04 0.47 -11.22
N PHE A 60 14.05 -0.87 -11.20
CA PHE A 60 14.84 -1.64 -12.17
C PHE A 60 14.34 -1.51 -13.59
N HIS A 61 13.02 -1.45 -13.80
CA HIS A 61 12.45 -1.26 -15.13
C HIS A 61 12.83 0.11 -15.74
N CYS A 62 12.75 1.18 -14.94
CA CYS A 62 13.12 2.52 -15.35
C CYS A 62 14.64 2.69 -15.56
N ASP A 63 15.47 1.94 -14.83
CA ASP A 63 16.93 1.93 -15.02
C ASP A 63 17.33 1.20 -16.32
N GLU A 64 16.68 0.08 -16.63
CA GLU A 64 16.91 -0.65 -17.89
C GLU A 64 16.48 0.16 -19.13
N LYS A 65 15.35 0.88 -19.02
CA LYS A 65 14.79 1.71 -20.09
C LYS A 65 14.63 3.15 -19.60
N PRO A 66 15.72 3.94 -19.59
CA PRO A 66 15.68 5.30 -19.07
C PRO A 66 14.63 6.13 -19.80
N ILE A 67 13.72 6.72 -19.04
CA ILE A 67 12.80 7.73 -19.55
C ILE A 67 13.60 9.02 -19.68
N PHE A 68 14.00 9.35 -20.91
CA PHE A 68 14.69 10.60 -21.17
C PHE A 68 13.77 11.78 -20.87
N ASN A 69 14.35 12.86 -20.32
CA ASN A 69 13.61 14.09 -20.08
C ASN A 69 13.02 14.60 -21.41
N ALA A 70 11.69 14.67 -21.49
CA ALA A 70 10.97 15.11 -22.68
C ALA A 70 11.10 16.63 -22.96
N LEU A 71 11.76 17.38 -22.07
CA LEU A 71 11.99 18.83 -22.18
C LEU A 71 13.39 19.19 -22.71
N LEU A 72 14.10 18.27 -23.37
CA LEU A 72 15.33 18.56 -24.12
C LEU A 72 15.05 18.73 -25.62
#